data_AF-A0A250XZX8-F1
#
_entry.id   AF-A0A250XZX8-F1
#
_cell.length_a   1.000
_cell.length_b   1.000
_cell.length_c   1.000
_cell.angle_alpha   90.00
_cell.angle_beta   90.00
_cell.angle_gamma   90.00
#
_symmetry.space_group_name_H-M   'P 1'
#
loop_
_entity.id
_entity.type
_entity.pdbx_description
1 polymer ?
#
loop_
_entity_poly.entity_id
_entity_poly.type
_entity_poly.pdbx_seq_one_letter_code
_entity_poly.pdbx_strand_id
1 'polypeptide(L)'
;MAPERVTSLSRVCIPLVTLPDIKPLLEALLTYHGHGSQEILWPEFFEAVNEAFLLRKISLPMSAIISLWLRHLPSLEKAMVHLFEKLISSERNCLRRTESYIQASWLPQAACHPAIFRMVDEMFRITLLETDGAPEILALLQVFTRCFVEALERENKQLRFALQTYFPYATPSLATMLLQLPEAIQGCQLQPLQYISDLLREAVEDQTYGSQGHPFESWFFFVHFGGWVNTVAELLLKSEDDPPVALLWLLAFYYSPQDGRLQREQTMVELKAVLGRLRTLFRSTSLTATDLQALENSTTEARPAWRQLVRRLLLDFLLWAPGGHAIARETIALMAGTDELTHEIIGFLDQTLYRWEHLGIEPPRSGKLARELLQELRAQV
;
A
#
# COMPACT_ATOMS: atom_id res chain seq x y z
N MET A 1 17.17 6.92 -40.57
CA MET A 1 18.53 6.31 -40.53
C MET A 1 18.40 4.82 -40.82
N ALA A 2 19.42 4.18 -41.40
CA ALA A 2 19.46 2.72 -41.47
C ALA A 2 19.55 2.14 -40.05
N PRO A 3 18.80 1.06 -39.70
CA PRO A 3 18.79 0.46 -38.37
C PRO A 3 20.20 0.19 -37.81
N GLU A 4 21.10 -0.34 -38.64
CA GLU A 4 22.49 -0.63 -38.28
C GLU A 4 23.28 0.60 -37.79
N ARG A 5 22.98 1.79 -38.33
CA ARG A 5 23.62 3.05 -37.90
C ARG A 5 23.14 3.46 -36.52
N VAL A 6 21.86 3.23 -36.21
CA VAL A 6 21.28 3.53 -34.90
C VAL A 6 21.82 2.56 -33.85
N THR A 7 21.91 1.26 -34.18
CA THR A 7 22.57 0.27 -33.32
C THR A 7 24.01 0.65 -33.02
N SER A 8 24.80 0.97 -34.06
CA SER A 8 26.20 1.39 -33.90
C SER A 8 26.33 2.65 -33.04
N LEU A 9 25.44 3.63 -33.24
CA LEU A 9 25.43 4.87 -32.46
C LEU A 9 25.12 4.62 -30.99
N SER A 10 24.16 3.74 -30.69
CA SER A 10 23.83 3.37 -29.30
C SER A 10 25.03 2.76 -28.57
N ARG A 11 25.81 1.90 -29.24
CA ARG A 11 27.02 1.30 -28.68
C ARG A 11 28.12 2.33 -28.41
N VAL A 12 28.33 3.29 -29.32
CA VAL A 12 29.30 4.38 -29.14
C VAL A 12 28.90 5.30 -27.96
N CYS A 13 27.60 5.45 -27.69
CA CYS A 13 27.11 6.31 -26.62
C CYS A 13 27.32 5.72 -25.21
N ILE A 14 27.51 4.41 -25.05
CA ILE A 14 27.63 3.73 -23.74
C ILE A 14 28.63 4.43 -22.79
N PRO A 15 29.91 4.66 -23.16
CA PRO A 15 30.86 5.35 -22.27
C PRO A 15 30.57 6.85 -22.10
N LEU A 16 29.69 7.41 -22.92
CA LEU A 16 29.41 8.85 -22.99
C LEU A 16 28.10 9.24 -22.29
N VAL A 17 27.31 8.28 -21.78
CA VAL A 17 25.96 8.53 -21.26
C VAL A 17 25.89 9.60 -20.17
N THR A 18 26.96 9.82 -19.41
CA THR A 18 26.99 10.81 -18.32
C THR A 18 27.42 12.21 -18.77
N LEU A 19 27.86 12.38 -20.03
CA LEU A 19 28.27 13.68 -20.54
C LEU A 19 27.02 14.56 -20.82
N PRO A 20 26.99 15.81 -20.32
CA PRO A 20 25.82 16.68 -20.44
C PRO A 20 25.45 16.98 -21.90
N ASP A 21 26.44 17.10 -22.78
CA ASP A 21 26.26 17.43 -24.20
C ASP A 21 25.56 16.31 -25.00
N ILE A 22 25.57 15.08 -24.48
CA ILE A 22 25.01 13.90 -25.14
C ILE A 22 23.53 13.70 -24.79
N LYS A 23 22.98 14.43 -23.80
CA LYS A 23 21.59 14.28 -23.36
C LYS A 23 20.56 14.32 -24.50
N PRO A 24 20.56 15.29 -25.43
CA PRO A 24 19.59 15.30 -26.54
C PRO A 24 19.68 14.06 -27.44
N LEU A 25 20.89 13.51 -27.59
CA LEU A 25 21.10 12.28 -28.35
C LEU A 25 20.55 11.06 -27.60
N LEU A 26 20.73 10.97 -26.28
CA LEU A 26 20.13 9.89 -25.48
C LEU A 26 18.61 9.90 -25.60
N GLU A 27 18.00 11.08 -25.48
CA GLU A 27 16.56 11.26 -25.63
C GLU A 27 16.06 10.83 -27.01
N ALA A 28 16.77 11.24 -28.07
CA ALA A 28 16.44 10.86 -29.44
C ALA A 28 16.57 9.34 -29.68
N LEU A 29 17.61 8.69 -29.12
CA LEU A 29 17.78 7.24 -29.22
C LEU A 29 16.66 6.50 -28.49
N LEU A 30 16.38 6.86 -27.23
CA LEU A 30 15.35 6.20 -26.42
C LEU A 30 13.94 6.36 -26.99
N THR A 31 13.65 7.47 -27.65
CA THR A 31 12.34 7.72 -28.29
C THR A 31 12.26 7.23 -29.74
N TYR A 32 13.37 6.75 -30.32
CA TYR A 32 13.39 6.19 -31.67
C TYR A 32 13.03 4.70 -31.67
N HIS A 33 11.87 4.38 -32.24
CA HIS A 33 11.31 3.02 -32.30
C HIS A 33 11.55 2.32 -33.65
N GLY A 34 12.14 3.01 -34.63
CA GLY A 34 12.30 2.48 -35.99
C GLY A 34 10.99 2.12 -36.68
N HIS A 35 11.07 1.26 -37.70
CA HIS A 35 9.91 0.76 -38.46
C HIS A 35 9.69 -0.76 -38.33
N GLY A 36 10.54 -1.46 -37.57
CA GLY A 36 10.50 -2.90 -37.38
C GLY A 36 9.99 -3.29 -35.99
N SER A 37 9.65 -4.58 -35.81
CA SER A 37 9.23 -5.14 -34.51
C SER A 37 10.40 -5.53 -33.60
N GLN A 38 11.63 -5.53 -34.10
CA GLN A 38 12.83 -5.88 -33.34
C GLN A 38 13.46 -4.64 -32.72
N GLU A 39 14.00 -4.81 -31.51
CA GLU A 39 14.77 -3.78 -30.82
C GLU A 39 16.06 -3.47 -31.59
N ILE A 40 16.33 -2.17 -31.80
CA ILE A 40 17.42 -1.65 -32.64
C ILE A 40 18.59 -1.17 -31.77
N LEU A 41 18.32 -0.72 -30.55
CA LEU A 41 19.34 -0.26 -29.62
C LEU A 41 20.03 -1.44 -28.95
N TRP A 42 21.30 -1.26 -28.64
CA TRP A 42 22.10 -2.25 -27.95
C TRP A 42 21.63 -2.42 -26.50
N PRO A 43 21.46 -3.65 -25.96
CA PRO A 43 20.97 -3.85 -24.58
C PRO A 43 21.78 -3.09 -23.52
N GLU A 44 23.10 -3.13 -23.62
CA GLU A 44 24.04 -2.48 -22.69
C GLU A 44 23.94 -0.95 -22.73
N PHE A 45 23.38 -0.38 -23.81
CA PHE A 45 23.03 1.04 -23.84
C PHE A 45 21.87 1.35 -22.89
N PHE A 46 20.81 0.53 -22.89
CA PHE A 46 19.70 0.70 -21.95
C PHE A 46 20.16 0.54 -20.50
N GLU A 47 21.01 -0.46 -20.23
CA GLU A 47 21.59 -0.66 -18.90
C GLU A 47 22.40 0.56 -18.46
N ALA A 48 23.34 1.03 -19.28
CA ALA A 48 24.18 2.18 -18.95
C ALA A 48 23.37 3.46 -18.71
N VAL A 49 22.34 3.70 -19.52
CA VAL A 49 21.45 4.85 -19.34
C VAL A 49 20.60 4.70 -18.08
N ASN A 50 20.04 3.51 -17.82
CA ASN A 50 19.26 3.25 -16.61
C ASN A 50 20.11 3.43 -15.34
N GLU A 51 21.33 2.91 -15.33
CA GLU A 51 22.27 3.10 -14.20
C GLU A 51 22.57 4.57 -13.96
N ALA A 52 22.92 5.31 -15.02
CA ALA A 52 23.20 6.73 -14.90
C ALA A 52 21.98 7.50 -14.38
N PHE A 53 20.76 7.12 -14.81
CA PHE A 53 19.51 7.71 -14.34
C PHE A 53 19.21 7.39 -12.87
N LEU A 54 19.30 6.12 -12.46
CA LEU A 54 19.03 5.67 -11.09
C LEU A 54 20.02 6.26 -10.08
N LEU A 55 21.27 6.48 -10.50
CA LEU A 55 22.33 7.15 -9.75
C LEU A 55 22.28 8.68 -9.84
N ARG A 56 21.25 9.26 -10.49
CA ARG A 56 21.05 10.71 -10.68
C ARG A 56 22.21 11.43 -11.39
N LYS A 57 23.01 10.70 -12.17
CA LYS A 57 24.09 11.28 -12.99
C LYS A 57 23.55 11.99 -14.23
N ILE A 58 22.34 11.62 -14.66
CA ILE A 58 21.63 12.24 -15.78
C ILE A 58 20.18 12.58 -15.40
N SER A 59 19.57 13.48 -16.16
CA SER A 59 18.13 13.76 -16.11
C SER A 59 17.52 13.43 -17.47
N LEU A 60 16.42 12.68 -17.47
CA LEU A 60 15.69 12.28 -18.68
C LEU A 60 14.26 12.83 -18.63
N PRO A 61 13.67 13.21 -19.77
CA PRO A 61 12.26 13.53 -19.87
C PRO A 61 11.42 12.25 -19.67
N MET A 62 10.17 12.43 -19.23
CA MET A 62 9.26 11.33 -18.92
C MET A 62 9.06 10.37 -20.11
N SER A 63 8.95 10.90 -21.33
CA SER A 63 8.82 10.09 -22.54
C SER A 63 10.00 9.14 -22.74
N ALA A 64 11.23 9.59 -22.45
CA ALA A 64 12.42 8.75 -22.56
C ALA A 64 12.48 7.68 -21.46
N ILE A 65 12.03 8.00 -20.25
CA ILE A 65 11.94 7.04 -19.13
C ILE A 65 10.91 5.94 -19.47
N ILE A 66 9.72 6.32 -19.93
CA ILE A 66 8.68 5.38 -20.35
C ILE A 66 9.20 4.49 -21.49
N SER A 67 9.82 5.07 -22.52
CA SER A 67 10.38 4.28 -23.62
C SER A 67 11.50 3.33 -23.16
N LEU A 68 12.39 3.76 -22.26
CA LEU A 68 13.43 2.91 -21.67
C LEU A 68 12.81 1.67 -21.01
N TRP A 69 11.83 1.87 -20.15
CA TRP A 69 11.23 0.78 -19.36
C TRP A 69 10.28 -0.11 -20.17
N LEU A 70 9.62 0.42 -21.21
CA LEU A 70 8.80 -0.40 -22.12
C LEU A 70 9.64 -1.28 -23.05
N ARG A 71 10.82 -0.80 -23.43
CA ARG A 71 11.69 -1.48 -24.41
C ARG A 71 12.69 -2.43 -23.76
N HIS A 72 13.04 -2.18 -22.49
CA HIS A 72 14.02 -2.95 -21.76
C HIS A 72 13.52 -3.28 -20.35
N LEU A 73 12.84 -4.43 -20.22
CA LEU A 73 12.30 -4.91 -18.95
C LEU A 73 13.36 -4.97 -17.81
N PRO A 74 14.61 -5.44 -18.04
CA PRO A 74 15.61 -5.45 -16.98
C PRO A 74 15.90 -4.07 -16.40
N SER A 75 15.72 -2.99 -17.18
CA SER A 75 15.87 -1.63 -16.65
C SER A 75 14.77 -1.26 -15.65
N LEU A 76 13.53 -1.69 -15.91
CA LEU A 76 12.39 -1.46 -15.01
C LEU A 76 12.52 -2.30 -13.73
N GLU A 77 12.88 -3.58 -13.87
CA GLU A 77 13.15 -4.47 -12.74
C GLU A 77 14.23 -3.88 -11.84
N LYS A 78 15.33 -3.41 -12.43
CA LYS A 78 16.42 -2.77 -11.68
C LYS A 78 16.00 -1.45 -11.02
N ALA A 79 15.11 -0.68 -11.64
CA ALA A 79 14.55 0.52 -11.02
C ALA A 79 13.70 0.20 -9.79
N MET A 80 12.91 -0.87 -9.86
CA MET A 80 12.12 -1.38 -8.75
C MET A 80 12.98 -1.94 -7.61
N VAL A 81 14.00 -2.75 -7.93
CA VAL A 81 14.96 -3.25 -6.94
C VAL A 81 15.67 -2.10 -6.24
N HIS A 82 16.16 -1.11 -6.99
CA HIS A 82 16.79 0.10 -6.41
C HIS A 82 15.83 0.89 -5.52
N LEU A 83 14.54 0.93 -5.85
CA LEU A 83 13.52 1.53 -4.99
C LEU A 83 13.37 0.73 -3.69
N PHE A 84 13.23 -0.60 -3.76
CA PHE A 84 13.13 -1.44 -2.57
C PHE A 84 14.38 -1.35 -1.69
N GLU A 85 15.58 -1.40 -2.26
CA GLU A 85 16.84 -1.24 -1.51
C GLU A 85 16.88 0.10 -0.77
N LYS A 86 16.47 1.20 -1.42
CA LYS A 86 16.38 2.52 -0.76
C LYS A 86 15.34 2.55 0.35
N LEU A 87 14.19 1.92 0.15
CA LEU A 87 13.11 1.91 1.13
C LEU A 87 13.48 1.07 2.35
N ILE A 88 14.08 -0.11 2.14
CA ILE A 88 14.53 -1.02 3.19
C ILE A 88 15.71 -0.45 3.98
N SER A 89 16.65 0.24 3.30
CA SER A 89 17.80 0.89 3.95
C SER A 89 17.46 2.23 4.62
N SER A 90 16.28 2.78 4.35
CA SER A 90 15.82 4.00 5.00
C SER A 90 15.30 3.75 6.41
N GLU A 91 15.07 4.83 7.17
CA GLU A 91 14.42 4.76 8.48
C GLU A 91 13.09 4.01 8.37
N ARG A 92 13.01 2.85 9.02
CA ARG A 92 11.80 2.01 9.05
C ARG A 92 10.62 2.84 9.52
N ASN A 93 9.44 2.56 8.97
CA ASN A 93 8.18 3.14 9.43
C ASN A 93 8.15 4.68 9.34
N CYS A 94 8.60 5.25 8.21
CA CYS A 94 8.45 6.67 7.88
C CYS A 94 7.82 6.84 6.48
N LEU A 95 6.49 6.83 6.42
CA LEU A 95 5.72 6.87 5.17
C LEU A 95 5.90 8.16 4.38
N ARG A 96 6.16 9.30 5.03
CA ARG A 96 6.49 10.57 4.31
C ARG A 96 7.80 10.45 3.52
N ARG A 97 8.80 9.82 4.12
CA ARG A 97 10.09 9.59 3.44
C ARG A 97 9.94 8.54 2.35
N THR A 98 9.17 7.47 2.61
CA THR A 98 8.77 6.48 1.61
C THR A 98 8.08 7.13 0.41
N GLU A 99 7.07 7.97 0.64
CA GLU A 99 6.39 8.74 -0.41
C GLU A 99 7.38 9.57 -1.22
N SER A 100 8.29 10.28 -0.55
CA SER A 100 9.30 11.11 -1.21
C SER A 100 10.20 10.28 -2.13
N TYR A 101 10.62 9.08 -1.70
CA TYR A 101 11.41 8.17 -2.54
C TYR A 101 10.62 7.61 -3.72
N ILE A 102 9.37 7.20 -3.49
CA ILE A 102 8.46 6.71 -4.53
C ILE A 102 8.22 7.79 -5.58
N GLN A 103 7.89 9.02 -5.18
CA GLN A 103 7.70 10.14 -6.11
C GLN A 103 8.98 10.47 -6.87
N ALA A 104 10.13 10.46 -6.19
CA ALA A 104 11.41 10.74 -6.83
C ALA A 104 11.80 9.65 -7.85
N SER A 105 11.31 8.41 -7.70
CA SER A 105 11.63 7.31 -8.62
C SER A 105 11.04 7.49 -10.03
N TRP A 106 10.04 8.37 -10.21
CA TRP A 106 9.24 8.50 -11.42
C TRP A 106 8.37 7.29 -11.79
N LEU A 107 8.41 6.21 -10.99
CA LEU A 107 7.59 5.02 -11.20
C LEU A 107 6.08 5.32 -11.18
N PRO A 108 5.52 6.13 -10.25
CA PRO A 108 4.10 6.43 -10.25
C PRO A 108 3.61 7.07 -11.55
N GLN A 109 4.40 7.99 -12.11
CA GLN A 109 4.09 8.68 -13.35
C GLN A 109 4.27 7.77 -14.56
N ALA A 110 5.37 7.01 -14.63
CA ALA A 110 5.56 6.06 -15.73
C ALA A 110 4.51 4.94 -15.72
N ALA A 111 4.05 4.53 -14.53
CA ALA A 111 2.99 3.55 -14.34
C ALA A 111 1.62 4.05 -14.82
N CYS A 112 1.44 5.34 -15.15
CA CYS A 112 0.27 5.77 -15.92
C CYS A 112 0.20 5.05 -17.28
N HIS A 113 1.31 4.48 -17.78
CA HIS A 113 1.28 3.49 -18.85
C HIS A 113 0.96 2.07 -18.31
N PRO A 114 -0.12 1.40 -18.74
CA PRO A 114 -0.58 0.15 -18.13
C PRO A 114 0.42 -1.01 -18.15
N ALA A 115 1.25 -1.12 -19.18
CA ALA A 115 2.28 -2.16 -19.23
C ALA A 115 3.35 -1.98 -18.13
N ILE A 116 3.71 -0.74 -17.79
CA ILE A 116 4.63 -0.45 -16.70
C ILE A 116 3.94 -0.72 -15.37
N PHE A 117 2.68 -0.26 -15.20
CA PHE A 117 1.89 -0.55 -14.00
C PHE A 117 1.85 -2.04 -13.70
N ARG A 118 1.49 -2.88 -14.68
CA ARG A 118 1.38 -4.33 -14.49
C ARG A 118 2.68 -4.97 -14.03
N MET A 119 3.82 -4.50 -14.53
CA MET A 119 5.11 -5.02 -14.08
C MET A 119 5.43 -4.57 -12.65
N VAL A 120 5.18 -3.29 -12.32
CA VAL A 120 5.35 -2.79 -10.95
C VAL A 120 4.43 -3.54 -9.97
N ASP A 121 3.18 -3.73 -10.35
CA ASP A 121 2.15 -4.49 -9.63
C ASP A 121 2.58 -5.94 -9.39
N GLU A 122 3.08 -6.61 -10.43
CA GLU A 122 3.63 -7.97 -10.32
C GLU A 122 4.85 -8.04 -9.40
N MET A 123 5.75 -7.06 -9.43
CA MET A 123 6.89 -7.03 -8.52
C MET A 123 6.47 -6.85 -7.07
N PHE A 124 5.44 -6.05 -6.80
CA PHE A 124 4.82 -6.00 -5.46
C PHE A 124 4.16 -7.33 -5.08
N ARG A 125 3.42 -7.96 -6.00
CA ARG A 125 2.80 -9.28 -5.82
C ARG A 125 3.84 -10.33 -5.41
N ILE A 126 4.93 -10.45 -6.16
CA ILE A 126 6.04 -11.39 -5.88
C ILE A 126 6.67 -11.06 -4.53
N THR A 127 7.02 -9.80 -4.28
CA THR A 127 7.67 -9.39 -3.02
C THR A 127 6.78 -9.69 -1.80
N LEU A 128 5.47 -9.49 -1.93
CA LEU A 128 4.51 -9.75 -0.86
C LEU A 128 4.38 -11.26 -0.57
N LEU A 129 4.40 -12.10 -1.60
CA LEU A 129 4.36 -13.56 -1.45
C LEU A 129 5.67 -14.09 -0.84
N GLU A 130 6.82 -13.59 -1.29
CA GLU A 130 8.15 -13.97 -0.77
C GLU A 130 8.37 -13.53 0.68
N THR A 131 7.67 -12.49 1.13
CA THR A 131 7.75 -11.96 2.51
C THR A 131 6.61 -12.41 3.41
N ASP A 132 5.80 -13.39 2.97
CA ASP A 132 4.62 -13.89 3.69
C ASP A 132 3.68 -12.77 4.19
N GLY A 133 3.49 -11.75 3.37
CA GLY A 133 2.57 -10.65 3.69
C GLY A 133 3.15 -9.58 4.62
N ALA A 134 4.47 -9.32 4.60
CA ALA A 134 5.11 -8.34 5.47
C ALA A 134 4.38 -6.97 5.46
N PRO A 135 4.02 -6.41 6.65
CA PRO A 135 3.29 -5.15 6.76
C PRO A 135 3.99 -3.96 6.07
N GLU A 136 5.32 -3.95 6.06
CA GLU A 136 6.12 -2.93 5.39
C GLU A 136 5.85 -2.94 3.88
N ILE A 137 5.82 -4.12 3.26
CA ILE A 137 5.55 -4.25 1.82
C ILE A 137 4.12 -3.82 1.49
N LEU A 138 3.14 -4.16 2.34
CA LEU A 138 1.76 -3.68 2.20
C LEU A 138 1.69 -2.14 2.28
N ALA A 139 2.41 -1.54 3.22
CA ALA A 139 2.46 -0.08 3.35
C ALA A 139 3.12 0.57 2.11
N LEU A 140 4.20 -0.01 1.59
CA LEU A 140 4.85 0.45 0.36
C LEU A 140 3.91 0.40 -0.84
N LEU A 141 3.19 -0.72 -1.01
CA LEU A 141 2.18 -0.90 -2.06
C LEU A 141 1.09 0.17 -1.98
N GLN A 142 0.58 0.46 -0.78
CA GLN A 142 -0.45 1.46 -0.55
C GLN A 142 0.05 2.88 -0.86
N VAL A 143 1.27 3.23 -0.44
CA VAL A 143 1.87 4.54 -0.76
C VAL A 143 2.10 4.68 -2.26
N PHE A 144 2.61 3.63 -2.91
CA PHE A 144 2.79 3.60 -4.37
C PHE A 144 1.45 3.80 -5.08
N THR A 145 0.43 3.03 -4.70
CA THR A 145 -0.92 3.10 -5.29
C THR A 145 -1.49 4.50 -5.20
N ARG A 146 -1.39 5.15 -4.03
CA ARG A 146 -1.84 6.53 -3.87
C ARG A 146 -1.07 7.49 -4.78
N CYS A 147 0.26 7.42 -4.82
CA CYS A 147 1.07 8.26 -5.70
C CYS A 147 0.71 8.05 -7.18
N PHE A 148 0.44 6.81 -7.57
CA PHE A 148 0.01 6.45 -8.92
C PHE A 148 -1.37 7.02 -9.26
N VAL A 149 -2.36 6.89 -8.37
CA VAL A 149 -3.71 7.45 -8.56
C VAL A 149 -3.62 8.97 -8.71
N GLU A 150 -2.85 9.65 -7.86
CA GLU A 150 -2.63 11.09 -7.99
C GLU A 150 -1.92 11.48 -9.29
N ALA A 151 -0.95 10.67 -9.77
CA ALA A 151 -0.31 10.90 -11.05
C ALA A 151 -1.31 10.74 -12.21
N LEU A 152 -2.13 9.69 -12.17
CA LEU A 152 -3.16 9.38 -13.16
C LEU A 152 -4.22 10.50 -13.23
N GLU A 153 -4.60 11.08 -12.10
CA GLU A 153 -5.51 12.24 -12.05
C GLU A 153 -4.89 13.50 -12.66
N ARG A 154 -3.59 13.75 -12.41
CA ARG A 154 -2.85 14.91 -12.92
C ARG A 154 -2.57 14.84 -14.43
N GLU A 155 -2.37 13.66 -15.01
CA GLU A 155 -2.13 13.45 -16.46
C GLU A 155 -3.33 13.75 -17.38
N ASN A 156 -4.30 14.51 -16.88
CA ASN A 156 -5.52 14.94 -17.55
C ASN A 156 -5.24 15.53 -18.96
N LYS A 157 -5.41 14.71 -20.04
CA LYS A 157 -6.15 15.04 -21.30
C LYS A 157 -5.90 14.18 -22.56
N GLN A 158 -4.93 13.25 -22.65
CA GLN A 158 -4.65 12.59 -23.94
C GLN A 158 -4.86 11.07 -24.02
N LEU A 159 -4.58 10.29 -22.97
CA LEU A 159 -4.78 8.83 -22.98
C LEU A 159 -5.27 8.35 -21.61
N ARG A 160 -6.57 8.41 -21.36
CA ARG A 160 -7.16 7.73 -20.20
C ARG A 160 -7.40 6.28 -20.57
N PHE A 161 -6.50 5.39 -20.15
CA PHE A 161 -6.78 3.96 -20.19
C PHE A 161 -7.91 3.65 -19.22
N ALA A 162 -8.75 2.67 -19.57
CA ALA A 162 -9.79 2.20 -18.66
C ALA A 162 -9.12 1.61 -17.41
N LEU A 163 -9.71 1.82 -16.24
CA LEU A 163 -9.18 1.35 -14.95
C LEU A 163 -8.93 -0.17 -14.92
N GLN A 164 -9.79 -0.93 -15.61
CA GLN A 164 -9.64 -2.38 -15.84
C GLN A 164 -8.32 -2.76 -16.53
N THR A 165 -7.67 -1.82 -17.22
CA THR A 165 -6.40 -2.07 -17.91
C THR A 165 -5.25 -2.21 -16.90
N TYR A 166 -5.33 -1.45 -15.80
CA TYR A 166 -4.41 -1.51 -14.67
C TYR A 166 -4.71 -2.71 -13.78
N PHE A 167 -5.99 -2.96 -13.49
CA PHE A 167 -6.44 -4.05 -12.62
C PHE A 167 -7.30 -5.08 -13.38
N PRO A 168 -6.69 -5.99 -14.16
CA PRO A 168 -7.42 -6.91 -15.04
C PRO A 168 -8.23 -7.98 -14.28
N TYR A 169 -7.86 -8.27 -13.03
CA TYR A 169 -8.54 -9.26 -12.19
C TYR A 169 -9.68 -8.65 -11.35
N ALA A 170 -9.79 -7.33 -11.30
CA ALA A 170 -10.83 -6.65 -10.56
C ALA A 170 -12.14 -6.59 -11.35
N THR A 171 -13.26 -6.86 -10.68
CA THR A 171 -14.57 -6.62 -11.29
C THR A 171 -14.76 -5.11 -11.53
N PRO A 172 -15.42 -4.68 -12.62
CA PRO A 172 -15.58 -3.26 -12.94
C PRO A 172 -16.26 -2.45 -11.83
N SER A 173 -17.24 -3.05 -11.16
CA SER A 173 -17.97 -2.47 -10.02
C SER A 173 -17.06 -2.27 -8.82
N LEU A 174 -16.30 -3.30 -8.43
CA LEU A 174 -15.37 -3.21 -7.30
C LEU A 174 -14.26 -2.19 -7.56
N ALA A 175 -13.71 -2.17 -8.78
CA ALA A 175 -12.68 -1.21 -9.15
C ALA A 175 -13.18 0.23 -9.08
N THR A 176 -14.37 0.49 -9.61
CA THR A 176 -14.99 1.82 -9.56
C THR A 176 -15.19 2.31 -8.13
N MET A 177 -15.57 1.41 -7.21
CA MET A 177 -15.77 1.75 -5.80
C MET A 177 -14.46 1.98 -5.05
N LEU A 178 -13.49 1.08 -5.18
CA LEU A 178 -12.25 1.16 -4.39
C LEU A 178 -11.36 2.34 -4.76
N LEU A 179 -11.45 2.82 -6.02
CA LEU A 179 -10.75 4.01 -6.48
C LEU A 179 -11.32 5.31 -5.91
N GLN A 180 -12.52 5.30 -5.35
CA GLN A 180 -13.03 6.45 -4.61
C GLN A 180 -12.30 6.54 -3.27
N LEU A 181 -11.86 7.74 -2.90
CA LEU A 181 -11.33 7.98 -1.55
C LEU A 181 -12.46 7.77 -0.52
N PRO A 182 -12.27 6.94 0.52
CA PRO A 182 -13.27 6.69 1.56
C PRO A 182 -13.85 7.97 2.18
N GLU A 183 -13.06 9.03 2.21
CA GLU A 183 -13.37 10.33 2.82
C GLU A 183 -14.05 11.30 1.86
N ALA A 184 -13.98 11.07 0.55
CA ALA A 184 -14.76 11.83 -0.43
C ALA A 184 -16.26 11.54 -0.32
N ILE A 185 -16.64 10.45 0.34
CA ILE A 185 -18.03 10.05 0.55
C ILE A 185 -18.56 10.67 1.84
N GLN A 186 -19.14 11.87 1.74
CA GLN A 186 -19.79 12.55 2.86
C GLN A 186 -21.09 11.82 3.28
N GLY A 187 -21.36 11.78 4.59
CA GLY A 187 -22.71 11.52 5.14
C GLY A 187 -23.01 10.08 5.58
N CYS A 188 -22.53 9.03 4.87
CA CYS A 188 -22.79 7.62 5.23
C CYS A 188 -21.75 6.64 4.64
N GLN A 189 -20.55 6.54 5.23
CA GLN A 189 -19.49 5.60 4.80
C GLN A 189 -19.88 4.11 4.88
N LEU A 190 -20.94 3.77 5.62
CA LEU A 190 -21.39 2.39 5.80
C LEU A 190 -21.94 1.74 4.51
N GLN A 191 -22.70 2.48 3.70
CA GLN A 191 -23.31 1.93 2.47
C GLN A 191 -22.25 1.53 1.41
N PRO A 192 -21.25 2.38 1.08
CA PRO A 192 -20.15 1.97 0.21
C PRO A 192 -19.41 0.73 0.73
N LEU A 193 -19.15 0.65 2.04
CA LEU A 193 -18.45 -0.48 2.65
C LEU A 193 -19.27 -1.77 2.60
N GLN A 194 -20.58 -1.69 2.80
CA GLN A 194 -21.48 -2.84 2.61
C GLN A 194 -21.42 -3.33 1.17
N TYR A 195 -21.49 -2.42 0.21
CA TYR A 195 -21.41 -2.77 -1.21
C TYR A 195 -20.06 -3.38 -1.59
N ILE A 196 -18.94 -2.83 -1.09
CA ILE A 196 -17.61 -3.43 -1.27
C ILE A 196 -17.55 -4.84 -0.66
N SER A 197 -18.10 -5.03 0.54
CA SER A 197 -18.16 -6.35 1.19
C SER A 197 -18.95 -7.36 0.37
N ASP A 198 -20.07 -6.97 -0.21
CA ASP A 198 -20.91 -7.87 -1.00
C ASP A 198 -20.20 -8.28 -2.30
N LEU A 199 -19.59 -7.32 -3.00
CA LEU A 199 -18.81 -7.59 -4.22
C LEU A 199 -17.61 -8.51 -3.96
N LEU A 200 -16.88 -8.29 -2.86
CA LEU A 200 -15.76 -9.15 -2.47
C LEU A 200 -16.23 -10.53 -2.05
N ARG A 201 -17.36 -10.62 -1.34
CA ARG A 201 -17.92 -11.92 -0.93
C ARG A 201 -18.38 -12.73 -2.12
N GLU A 202 -19.07 -12.11 -3.07
CA GLU A 202 -19.44 -12.75 -4.35
C GLU A 202 -18.19 -13.26 -5.08
N ALA A 203 -17.13 -12.46 -5.16
CA ALA A 203 -15.90 -12.85 -5.84
C ALA A 203 -15.10 -13.97 -5.14
N VAL A 204 -15.23 -14.11 -3.81
CA VAL A 204 -14.39 -15.03 -3.00
C VAL A 204 -15.14 -16.29 -2.57
N GLU A 205 -16.44 -16.19 -2.30
CA GLU A 205 -17.24 -17.26 -1.71
C GLU A 205 -18.20 -17.93 -2.73
N ASP A 206 -18.64 -17.23 -3.78
CA ASP A 206 -19.53 -17.80 -4.80
C ASP A 206 -18.73 -18.53 -5.90
N GLN A 207 -18.67 -19.86 -5.77
CA GLN A 207 -18.00 -20.76 -6.73
C GLN A 207 -18.87 -21.12 -7.95
N THR A 208 -19.99 -20.42 -8.17
CA THR A 208 -21.04 -20.79 -9.15
C THR A 208 -20.62 -20.60 -10.61
N TYR A 209 -19.52 -19.92 -10.89
CA TYR A 209 -18.96 -19.80 -12.22
C TYR A 209 -17.50 -20.25 -12.19
N GLY A 210 -17.12 -21.13 -13.12
CA GLY A 210 -15.75 -21.66 -13.28
C GLY A 210 -14.67 -20.62 -13.62
N SER A 211 -14.89 -19.34 -13.30
CA SER A 211 -13.86 -18.31 -13.23
C SER A 211 -13.10 -18.45 -11.90
N GLN A 212 -11.84 -18.87 -12.00
CA GLN A 212 -10.88 -18.96 -10.90
C GLN A 212 -10.52 -17.56 -10.34
N GLY A 213 -11.46 -16.88 -9.69
CA GLY A 213 -11.11 -15.76 -8.81
C GLY A 213 -10.43 -16.33 -7.58
N HIS A 214 -9.10 -16.50 -7.61
CA HIS A 214 -8.37 -16.93 -6.42
C HIS A 214 -8.61 -15.87 -5.32
N PRO A 215 -8.94 -16.24 -4.06
CA PRO A 215 -9.18 -15.28 -2.98
C PRO A 215 -8.07 -14.23 -2.84
N PHE A 216 -6.85 -14.64 -3.19
CA PHE A 216 -5.69 -13.78 -3.30
C PHE A 216 -5.86 -12.61 -4.29
N GLU A 217 -6.44 -12.78 -5.47
CA GLU A 217 -6.58 -11.67 -6.44
C GLU A 217 -7.53 -10.59 -5.92
N SER A 218 -8.66 -11.00 -5.35
CA SER A 218 -9.62 -10.10 -4.71
C SER A 218 -9.00 -9.39 -3.50
N TRP A 219 -8.22 -10.12 -2.69
CA TRP A 219 -7.51 -9.54 -1.55
C TRP A 219 -6.39 -8.59 -2.00
N PHE A 220 -5.57 -9.00 -2.96
CA PHE A 220 -4.46 -8.22 -3.49
C PHE A 220 -4.99 -6.89 -4.04
N PHE A 221 -6.08 -6.94 -4.81
CA PHE A 221 -6.76 -5.73 -5.26
C PHE A 221 -7.27 -4.86 -4.10
N PHE A 222 -7.86 -5.46 -3.07
CA PHE A 222 -8.35 -4.73 -1.91
C PHE A 222 -7.21 -4.06 -1.09
N VAL A 223 -6.04 -4.70 -0.95
CA VAL A 223 -4.95 -4.14 -0.14
C VAL A 223 -4.29 -2.90 -0.74
N HIS A 224 -4.37 -2.71 -2.07
CA HIS A 224 -4.00 -1.44 -2.71
C HIS A 224 -4.70 -0.24 -2.08
N PHE A 225 -5.94 -0.44 -1.64
CA PHE A 225 -6.81 0.60 -1.10
C PHE A 225 -7.04 0.43 0.40
N GLY A 226 -5.96 0.20 1.16
CA GLY A 226 -5.99 0.00 2.60
C GLY A 226 -6.65 1.11 3.43
N GLY A 227 -6.88 2.31 2.87
CA GLY A 227 -7.70 3.35 3.49
C GLY A 227 -9.11 2.88 3.88
N TRP A 228 -9.71 2.00 3.08
CA TRP A 228 -11.01 1.40 3.39
C TRP A 228 -10.97 0.54 4.66
N VAL A 229 -9.91 -0.23 4.87
CA VAL A 229 -9.72 -1.07 6.06
C VAL A 229 -9.62 -0.22 7.32
N ASN A 230 -8.87 0.89 7.26
CA ASN A 230 -8.78 1.81 8.39
C ASN A 230 -10.14 2.47 8.70
N THR A 231 -10.92 2.80 7.66
CA THR A 231 -12.29 3.32 7.81
C THR A 231 -13.21 2.29 8.47
N VAL A 232 -13.11 1.01 8.08
CA VAL A 232 -13.87 -0.08 8.70
C VAL A 232 -13.56 -0.20 10.19
N ALA A 233 -12.28 -0.22 10.57
CA ALA A 233 -11.85 -0.31 11.96
C ALA A 233 -12.39 0.86 12.81
N GLU A 234 -12.30 2.08 12.29
CA GLU A 234 -12.83 3.26 12.97
C GLU A 234 -14.35 3.23 13.15
N LEU A 235 -15.09 2.85 12.10
CA LEU A 235 -16.55 2.78 12.18
C LEU A 235 -17.02 1.71 13.17
N LEU A 236 -16.33 0.57 13.24
CA LEU A 236 -16.65 -0.49 14.20
C LEU A 236 -16.44 -0.05 15.66
N LEU A 237 -15.40 0.75 15.92
CA LEU A 237 -15.12 1.31 17.25
C LEU A 237 -16.06 2.45 17.62
N LYS A 238 -16.46 3.28 16.66
CA LYS A 238 -17.37 4.43 16.89
C LYS A 238 -18.85 4.03 16.96
N SER A 239 -19.24 2.91 16.36
CA SER A 239 -20.64 2.46 16.35
C SER A 239 -21.12 2.03 17.74
N GLU A 240 -22.25 2.59 18.19
CA GLU A 240 -22.91 2.19 19.43
C GLU A 240 -23.74 0.91 19.28
N ASP A 241 -24.19 0.63 18.06
CA ASP A 241 -25.05 -0.50 17.72
C ASP A 241 -24.25 -1.78 17.42
N ASP A 242 -24.96 -2.90 17.28
CA ASP A 242 -24.36 -4.18 16.89
C ASP A 242 -23.49 -4.01 15.62
N PRO A 243 -22.23 -4.50 15.61
CA PRO A 243 -21.33 -4.25 14.50
C PRO A 243 -21.88 -4.89 13.21
N PRO A 244 -21.99 -4.13 12.10
CA PRO A 244 -22.51 -4.66 10.85
C PRO A 244 -21.68 -5.84 10.35
N VAL A 245 -22.36 -6.92 9.95
CA VAL A 245 -21.75 -8.17 9.48
C VAL A 245 -20.77 -7.93 8.33
N ALA A 246 -21.09 -7.02 7.41
CA ALA A 246 -20.23 -6.63 6.29
C ALA A 246 -18.87 -6.08 6.75
N LEU A 247 -18.85 -5.24 7.80
CA LEU A 247 -17.63 -4.63 8.32
C LEU A 247 -16.75 -5.67 9.03
N LEU A 248 -17.36 -6.58 9.80
CA LEU A 248 -16.66 -7.70 10.42
C LEU A 248 -16.02 -8.61 9.36
N TRP A 249 -16.75 -8.89 8.29
CA TRP A 249 -16.28 -9.72 7.18
C TRP A 249 -15.08 -9.08 6.48
N LEU A 250 -15.11 -7.76 6.21
CA LEU A 250 -14.01 -7.04 5.57
C LEU A 250 -12.71 -7.10 6.38
N LEU A 251 -12.77 -6.90 7.70
CA LEU A 251 -11.58 -7.03 8.54
C LEU A 251 -11.08 -8.48 8.59
N ALA A 252 -11.98 -9.45 8.77
CA ALA A 252 -11.59 -10.85 8.77
C ALA A 252 -10.94 -11.27 7.44
N PHE A 253 -11.45 -10.79 6.30
CA PHE A 253 -10.89 -11.03 4.98
C PHE A 253 -9.54 -10.34 4.77
N TYR A 254 -9.36 -9.09 5.24
CA TYR A 254 -8.10 -8.37 5.09
C TYR A 254 -6.94 -9.05 5.82
N TYR A 255 -7.17 -9.47 7.06
CA TYR A 255 -6.13 -10.11 7.88
C TYR A 255 -5.95 -11.60 7.59
N SER A 256 -6.99 -12.28 7.13
CA SER A 256 -6.96 -13.72 6.81
C SER A 256 -7.60 -14.01 5.45
N PRO A 257 -6.94 -13.62 4.33
CA PRO A 257 -7.53 -13.77 2.99
C PRO A 257 -7.75 -15.23 2.55
N GLN A 258 -6.90 -16.13 3.05
CA GLN A 258 -6.94 -17.55 2.71
C GLN A 258 -7.99 -18.34 3.51
N ASP A 259 -8.59 -17.73 4.54
CA ASP A 259 -9.57 -18.43 5.37
C ASP A 259 -10.79 -18.84 4.53
N GLY A 260 -11.25 -20.07 4.70
CA GLY A 260 -12.53 -20.50 4.13
C GLY A 260 -13.70 -19.80 4.82
N ARG A 261 -14.90 -19.91 4.23
CA ARG A 261 -16.13 -19.30 4.79
C ARG A 261 -16.34 -19.62 6.27
N LEU A 262 -16.20 -20.88 6.68
CA LEU A 262 -16.40 -21.31 8.08
C LEU A 262 -15.36 -20.69 9.04
N GLN A 263 -14.08 -20.64 8.65
CA GLN A 263 -13.02 -20.03 9.46
C GLN A 263 -13.22 -18.51 9.58
N ARG A 264 -13.67 -17.86 8.50
CA ARG A 264 -14.00 -16.44 8.49
C ARG A 264 -15.19 -16.14 9.38
N GLU A 265 -16.26 -16.95 9.32
CA GLU A 265 -17.42 -16.83 10.22
C GLU A 265 -17.00 -16.94 11.69
N GLN A 266 -16.10 -17.88 12.04
CA GLN A 266 -15.56 -17.99 13.39
C GLN A 266 -14.75 -16.75 13.80
N THR A 267 -13.88 -16.26 12.91
CA THR A 267 -13.10 -15.03 13.13
C THR A 267 -14.02 -13.81 13.36
N MET A 268 -15.14 -13.73 12.64
CA MET A 268 -16.11 -12.66 12.81
C MET A 268 -16.82 -12.71 14.17
N VAL A 269 -17.11 -13.91 14.69
CA VAL A 269 -17.68 -14.08 16.05
C VAL A 269 -16.69 -13.64 17.12
N GLU A 270 -15.42 -14.04 16.99
CA GLU A 270 -14.35 -13.63 17.90
C GLU A 270 -14.13 -12.11 17.85
N LEU A 271 -14.13 -11.53 16.65
CA LEU A 271 -14.04 -10.08 16.41
C LEU A 271 -15.18 -9.32 17.07
N LYS A 272 -16.41 -9.81 16.92
CA LYS A 272 -17.58 -9.24 17.58
C LYS A 272 -17.44 -9.27 19.10
N ALA A 273 -16.90 -10.36 19.67
CA ALA A 273 -16.68 -10.46 21.11
C ALA A 273 -15.61 -9.48 21.60
N VAL A 274 -14.49 -9.32 20.87
CA VAL A 274 -13.43 -8.34 21.19
C VAL A 274 -13.97 -6.91 21.13
N LEU A 275 -14.70 -6.56 20.07
CA LEU A 275 -15.33 -5.24 19.94
C LEU A 275 -16.35 -4.98 21.06
N GLY A 276 -17.13 -5.99 21.45
CA GLY A 276 -18.03 -5.93 22.59
C GLY A 276 -17.29 -5.57 23.88
N ARG A 277 -16.16 -6.23 24.16
CA ARG A 277 -15.32 -5.91 25.33
C ARG A 277 -14.73 -4.50 25.23
N LEU A 278 -14.17 -4.12 24.09
CA LEU A 278 -13.64 -2.77 23.88
C LEU A 278 -14.70 -1.69 24.11
N ARG A 279 -15.94 -1.92 23.70
CA ARG A 279 -17.06 -0.99 23.95
C ARG A 279 -17.47 -0.94 25.42
N THR A 280 -17.43 -2.08 26.14
CA THR A 280 -17.65 -2.04 27.60
C THR A 280 -16.56 -1.25 28.31
N LEU A 281 -15.31 -1.40 27.88
CA LEU A 281 -14.16 -0.65 28.38
C LEU A 281 -14.26 0.84 28.02
N PHE A 282 -14.75 1.18 26.82
CA PHE A 282 -15.01 2.56 26.40
C PHE A 282 -15.96 3.29 27.36
N ARG A 283 -16.94 2.58 27.92
CA ARG A 283 -17.94 3.12 28.85
C ARG A 283 -17.50 3.08 30.31
N SER A 284 -16.37 2.42 30.62
CA SER A 284 -15.85 2.31 31.98
C SER A 284 -15.21 3.63 32.44
N THR A 285 -15.51 4.06 33.66
CA THR A 285 -14.89 5.24 34.28
C THR A 285 -13.53 4.94 34.91
N SER A 286 -13.18 3.66 35.08
CA SER A 286 -11.95 3.18 35.73
C SER A 286 -11.16 2.24 34.82
N LEU A 287 -10.93 2.67 33.58
CA LEU A 287 -10.16 1.91 32.60
C LEU A 287 -8.68 1.84 32.99
N THR A 288 -8.10 0.65 33.04
CA THR A 288 -6.68 0.44 33.37
C THR A 288 -5.92 -0.21 32.21
N ALA A 289 -4.60 -0.03 32.15
CA ALA A 289 -3.75 -0.69 31.15
C ALA A 289 -3.79 -2.22 31.28
N THR A 290 -3.97 -2.75 32.50
CA THR A 290 -4.11 -4.19 32.77
C THR A 290 -5.36 -4.81 32.13
N ASP A 291 -6.46 -4.06 32.01
CA ASP A 291 -7.68 -4.53 31.36
C ASP A 291 -7.47 -4.79 29.86
N LEU A 292 -6.70 -3.92 29.20
CA LEU A 292 -6.35 -4.04 27.78
C LEU A 292 -5.29 -5.13 27.56
N GLN A 293 -4.31 -5.24 28.47
CA GLN A 293 -3.30 -6.29 28.41
C GLN A 293 -3.93 -7.69 28.58
N ALA A 294 -4.96 -7.83 29.43
CA ALA A 294 -5.70 -9.09 29.55
C ALA A 294 -6.40 -9.49 28.25
N LEU A 295 -6.90 -8.50 27.48
CA LEU A 295 -7.51 -8.73 26.18
C LEU A 295 -6.49 -9.19 25.14
N GLU A 296 -5.31 -8.56 25.11
CA GLU A 296 -4.21 -8.98 24.24
C GLU A 296 -3.69 -10.38 24.60
N ASN A 297 -3.44 -10.65 25.88
CA ASN A 297 -2.97 -11.94 26.38
C ASN A 297 -3.99 -13.07 26.17
N SER A 298 -5.29 -12.75 26.07
CA SER A 298 -6.30 -13.76 25.71
C SER A 298 -6.13 -14.33 24.30
N THR A 299 -5.24 -13.74 23.50
CA THR A 299 -4.94 -14.14 22.11
C THR A 299 -3.55 -14.76 21.94
N THR A 300 -2.82 -15.06 23.02
CA THR A 300 -1.43 -15.55 22.95
C THR A 300 -1.28 -16.84 22.13
N GLU A 301 -2.22 -17.78 22.26
CA GLU A 301 -2.27 -19.06 21.53
C GLU A 301 -2.92 -18.95 20.14
N ALA A 302 -3.34 -17.74 19.73
CA ALA A 302 -4.06 -17.55 18.49
C ALA A 302 -3.14 -17.33 17.29
N ARG A 303 -3.73 -17.40 16.09
CA ARG A 303 -3.05 -17.21 14.81
C ARG A 303 -2.39 -15.81 14.74
N PRO A 304 -1.21 -15.67 14.10
CA PRO A 304 -0.50 -14.37 14.00
C PRO A 304 -1.37 -13.24 13.44
N ALA A 305 -2.11 -13.49 12.36
CA ALA A 305 -3.03 -12.52 11.74
C ALA A 305 -4.11 -12.02 12.71
N TRP A 306 -4.67 -12.91 13.53
CA TRP A 306 -5.65 -12.55 14.55
C TRP A 306 -5.04 -11.65 15.64
N ARG A 307 -3.82 -11.96 16.09
CA ARG A 307 -3.11 -11.12 17.05
C ARG A 307 -2.81 -9.73 16.49
N GLN A 308 -2.44 -9.63 15.20
CA GLN A 308 -2.26 -8.34 14.52
C GLN A 308 -3.58 -7.54 14.46
N LEU A 309 -4.70 -8.17 14.10
CA LEU A 309 -6.01 -7.53 14.09
C LEU A 309 -6.43 -7.02 15.47
N VAL A 310 -6.28 -7.83 16.52
CA VAL A 310 -6.64 -7.40 17.89
C VAL A 310 -5.76 -6.24 18.35
N ARG A 311 -4.45 -6.28 18.08
CA ARG A 311 -3.53 -5.18 18.40
C ARG A 311 -3.86 -3.91 17.62
N ARG A 312 -4.18 -4.02 16.32
CA ARG A 312 -4.68 -2.90 15.51
C ARG A 312 -5.88 -2.24 16.20
N LEU A 313 -6.89 -3.01 16.59
CA LEU A 313 -8.10 -2.49 17.23
C LEU A 313 -7.81 -1.87 18.60
N LEU A 314 -6.89 -2.44 19.38
CA LEU A 314 -6.43 -1.86 20.65
C LEU A 314 -5.77 -0.50 20.41
N LEU A 315 -4.86 -0.39 19.45
CA LEU A 315 -4.17 0.85 19.13
C LEU A 315 -5.14 1.91 18.58
N ASP A 316 -6.07 1.53 17.69
CA ASP A 316 -7.14 2.42 17.23
C ASP A 316 -8.01 2.86 18.43
N PHE A 317 -8.38 1.97 19.34
CA PHE A 317 -9.10 2.33 20.57
C PHE A 317 -8.32 3.34 21.43
N LEU A 318 -7.02 3.12 21.64
CA LEU A 318 -6.17 4.03 22.42
C LEU A 318 -6.10 5.43 21.81
N LEU A 319 -6.15 5.56 20.48
CA LEU A 319 -6.10 6.84 19.78
C LEU A 319 -7.47 7.52 19.62
N TRP A 320 -8.57 6.78 19.61
CA TRP A 320 -9.91 7.34 19.36
C TRP A 320 -10.75 7.50 20.62
N ALA A 321 -10.54 6.69 21.64
CA ALA A 321 -11.32 6.75 22.88
C ALA A 321 -10.75 7.77 23.88
N PRO A 322 -11.57 8.68 24.45
CA PRO A 322 -11.11 9.60 25.49
C PRO A 322 -10.49 8.90 26.71
N GLY A 323 -11.05 7.75 27.12
CA GLY A 323 -10.49 6.91 28.18
C GLY A 323 -9.19 6.22 27.77
N GLY A 324 -9.06 5.83 26.50
CA GLY A 324 -7.85 5.26 25.93
C GLY A 324 -6.67 6.24 25.97
N HIS A 325 -6.90 7.53 25.70
CA HIS A 325 -5.84 8.56 25.74
C HIS A 325 -5.11 8.62 27.09
N ALA A 326 -5.82 8.38 28.20
CA ALA A 326 -5.25 8.47 29.53
C ALA A 326 -4.26 7.34 29.84
N ILE A 327 -4.50 6.15 29.28
CA ILE A 327 -3.70 4.94 29.53
C ILE A 327 -2.79 4.54 28.36
N ALA A 328 -2.90 5.22 27.21
CA ALA A 328 -2.21 4.85 25.97
C ALA A 328 -0.71 4.65 26.14
N ARG A 329 -0.03 5.54 26.87
CA ARG A 329 1.42 5.44 27.11
C ARG A 329 1.78 4.20 27.91
N GLU A 330 1.03 3.91 28.97
CA GLU A 330 1.25 2.73 29.81
C GLU A 330 0.94 1.44 29.04
N THR A 331 -0.18 1.39 28.33
CA THR A 331 -0.57 0.23 27.53
C THR A 331 0.43 -0.05 26.42
N ILE A 332 0.87 0.97 25.67
CA ILE A 332 1.89 0.80 24.62
C ILE A 332 3.22 0.32 25.19
N ALA A 333 3.65 0.84 26.35
CA ALA A 333 4.87 0.36 27.00
C ALA A 333 4.76 -1.12 27.39
N LEU A 334 3.58 -1.60 27.77
CA LEU A 334 3.34 -3.02 28.05
C LEU A 334 3.29 -3.88 26.76
N MET A 335 2.76 -3.33 25.68
CA MET A 335 2.67 -3.99 24.36
C MET A 335 4.03 -4.06 23.65
N ALA A 336 4.89 -3.05 23.82
CA ALA A 336 6.21 -2.93 23.22
C ALA A 336 7.27 -3.83 23.90
N GLY A 337 6.93 -5.11 24.09
CA GLY A 337 7.78 -6.08 24.80
C GLY A 337 8.94 -6.64 23.99
N THR A 338 8.93 -6.46 22.67
CA THR A 338 10.00 -6.89 21.75
C THR A 338 10.27 -5.84 20.69
N ASP A 339 11.45 -5.89 20.05
CA ASP A 339 11.80 -5.00 18.95
C ASP A 339 10.78 -5.09 17.80
N GLU A 340 10.34 -6.30 17.44
CA GLU A 340 9.34 -6.52 16.39
C GLU A 340 8.00 -5.84 16.71
N LEU A 341 7.50 -6.00 17.94
CA LEU A 341 6.26 -5.36 18.38
C LEU A 341 6.39 -3.84 18.42
N THR A 342 7.55 -3.35 18.86
CA THR A 342 7.85 -1.91 18.88
C THR A 342 7.81 -1.33 17.47
N HIS A 343 8.43 -2.01 16.50
CA HIS A 343 8.38 -1.61 15.09
C HIS A 343 6.96 -1.67 14.52
N GLU A 344 6.16 -2.68 14.86
CA GLU A 344 4.76 -2.76 14.41
C GLU A 344 3.93 -1.57 14.93
N ILE A 345 4.11 -1.20 16.21
CA ILE A 345 3.41 -0.04 16.81
C ILE A 345 3.89 1.27 16.17
N ILE A 346 5.19 1.45 15.94
CA ILE A 346 5.73 2.60 15.22
C ILE A 346 5.12 2.70 13.82
N GLY A 347 5.05 1.57 13.08
CA GLY A 347 4.43 1.49 11.76
C GLY A 347 2.96 1.89 11.77
N PHE A 348 2.19 1.41 12.74
CA PHE A 348 0.80 1.78 12.95
C PHE A 348 0.63 3.30 13.18
N LEU A 349 1.43 3.88 14.08
CA LEU A 349 1.34 5.30 14.44
C LEU A 349 1.71 6.19 13.26
N ASP A 350 2.80 5.86 12.56
CA ASP A 350 3.25 6.58 11.39
C ASP A 350 2.22 6.52 10.24
N GLN A 351 1.65 5.33 9.97
CA GLN A 351 0.57 5.17 8.98
C GLN A 351 -0.68 5.97 9.34
N THR A 352 -1.05 6.01 10.62
CA THR A 352 -2.22 6.73 11.11
C THR A 352 -2.03 8.24 10.95
N LEU A 353 -0.88 8.78 11.36
CA LEU A 353 -0.55 10.21 11.23
C LEU A 353 -0.44 10.65 9.77
N TYR A 354 0.25 9.85 8.96
CA TYR A 354 0.39 10.08 7.53
C TYR A 354 -0.96 10.16 6.83
N ARG A 355 -1.87 9.24 7.17
CA ARG A 355 -3.24 9.26 6.65
C ARG A 355 -3.98 10.53 7.09
N TRP A 356 -3.96 10.87 8.37
CA TRP A 356 -4.67 12.06 8.87
C TRP A 356 -4.21 13.36 8.22
N GLU A 357 -2.91 13.50 7.96
CA GLU A 357 -2.35 14.66 7.26
C GLU A 357 -2.89 14.76 5.83
N HIS A 358 -2.84 13.67 5.07
CA HIS A 358 -3.31 13.66 3.68
C HIS A 358 -4.81 13.90 3.57
N LEU A 359 -5.57 13.51 4.59
CA LEU A 359 -7.01 13.74 4.64
C LEU A 359 -7.39 15.11 5.19
N GLY A 360 -6.49 15.79 5.90
CA GLY A 360 -6.80 17.00 6.66
C GLY A 360 -7.78 16.78 7.83
N ILE A 361 -7.88 15.54 8.33
CA ILE A 361 -8.87 15.12 9.36
C ILE A 361 -8.22 14.98 10.76
N GLU A 362 -6.97 15.41 10.96
CA GLU A 362 -6.23 15.19 12.21
C GLU A 362 -6.98 15.71 13.46
N PRO A 363 -7.48 14.81 14.35
CA PRO A 363 -8.11 15.23 15.59
C PRO A 363 -7.02 15.83 16.50
N PRO A 364 -7.19 17.07 17.02
CA PRO A 364 -6.08 17.78 17.68
C PRO A 364 -5.45 17.01 18.84
N ARG A 365 -6.27 16.29 19.62
CA ARG A 365 -5.81 15.52 20.78
C ARG A 365 -5.17 14.19 20.39
N SER A 366 -5.80 13.43 19.49
CA SER A 366 -5.30 12.13 19.02
C SER A 366 -4.02 12.27 18.20
N GLY A 367 -3.95 13.29 17.34
CA GLY A 367 -2.75 13.64 16.54
C GLY A 367 -1.56 13.99 17.42
N LYS A 368 -1.76 14.84 18.43
CA LYS A 368 -0.71 15.18 19.40
C LYS A 368 -0.22 13.94 20.16
N LEU A 369 -1.13 13.12 20.68
CA LEU A 369 -0.79 11.89 21.42
C LEU A 369 -0.01 10.91 20.54
N ALA A 370 -0.47 10.64 19.31
CA ALA A 370 0.21 9.74 18.39
C ALA A 370 1.63 10.22 18.05
N ARG A 371 1.85 11.53 17.87
CA ARG A 371 3.17 12.11 17.63
C ARG A 371 4.11 11.97 18.84
N GLU A 372 3.61 12.22 20.05
CA GLU A 372 4.38 12.04 21.28
C GLU A 372 4.80 10.58 21.47
N LEU A 373 3.85 9.64 21.32
CA LEU A 373 4.13 8.20 21.42
C LEU A 373 5.13 7.72 20.35
N LEU A 374 4.98 8.19 19.11
CA LEU A 374 5.89 7.84 18.02
C LEU A 374 7.32 8.35 18.32
N GLN A 375 7.46 9.55 18.87
CA GLN A 375 8.76 10.10 19.26
C GLN A 375 9.39 9.31 20.41
N GLU A 376 8.59 8.92 21.41
CA GLU A 376 9.06 8.11 22.54
C GLU A 376 9.54 6.72 22.11
N LEU A 377 8.79 6.04 21.24
CA LEU A 377 9.16 4.71 20.75
C LEU A 377 10.39 4.75 19.83
N ARG A 378 10.50 5.75 18.95
CA ARG A 378 11.69 5.93 18.11
C ARG A 378 12.96 6.27 18.91
N ALA A 379 12.83 6.72 20.16
CA ALA A 379 13.99 6.93 21.03
C ALA A 379 14.47 5.65 21.71
N GLN A 380 13.68 4.57 21.67
CA GLN A 380 13.97 3.28 22.32
C GLN A 380 14.60 2.26 21.37
N VAL A 381 14.53 2.50 20.06
CA VAL A 381 15.05 1.66 18.97
C VAL A 381 16.16 2.43 18.27
#